data_AF-A0A8X6XDU5-F1
#
_entry.id   AF-A0A8X6XDU5-F1
#
_cell.length_a   1.000
_cell.length_b   1.000
_cell.length_c   1.000
_cell.angle_alpha   90.00
_cell.angle_beta   90.00
_cell.angle_gamma   90.00
#
_symmetry.space_group_name_H-M   'P 1'
#
loop_
_entity.id
_entity.type
_entity.pdbx_description
1 polymer ?
#
loop_
_entity_poly.entity_id
_entity_poly.type
_entity_poly.pdbx_seq_one_letter_code
_entity_poly.pdbx_strand_id
1 'polypeptide(L)'
;MLRFIEKGVRRGISQCCNRYAIANNKYMSNFNSDDEIKYLMYLDANNLYGYAMSKYLPLKDFVWSDNNLTEQDILNVSEESDVGYILEVDLEYSSDLHDKHSDFPLAAENKPPPNCKEPRLLTTLGPKT
;
A
#
# COMPACT_ATOMS: atom_id res chain seq x y z
N MET A 1 18.44 6.50 -14.19
CA MET A 1 17.92 6.98 -12.88
C MET A 1 16.55 7.64 -13.01
N LEU A 2 16.37 8.69 -13.83
CA LEU A 2 15.04 9.33 -14.00
C LEU A 2 13.93 8.33 -14.34
N ARG A 3 14.12 7.49 -15.37
CA ARG A 3 13.15 6.44 -15.75
C ARG A 3 12.86 5.43 -14.65
N PHE A 4 13.85 5.14 -13.81
CA PHE A 4 13.70 4.23 -12.67
C PHE A 4 12.76 4.85 -11.62
N ILE A 5 12.97 6.12 -11.28
CA ILE A 5 12.11 6.88 -10.37
C ILE A 5 10.69 7.05 -10.94
N GLU A 6 10.56 7.43 -12.22
CA GLU A 6 9.26 7.58 -12.90
C GLU A 6 8.46 6.27 -12.87
N LYS A 7 9.13 5.14 -13.16
CA LYS A 7 8.53 3.80 -13.08
C LYS A 7 8.10 3.45 -11.66
N GLY A 8 8.69 4.05 -10.63
CA GLY A 8 8.34 3.85 -9.21
C GLY A 8 7.09 4.60 -8.73
N VAL A 9 6.57 5.57 -9.49
CA VAL A 9 5.40 6.37 -9.08
C VAL A 9 4.13 5.50 -9.12
N ARG A 10 3.41 5.38 -8.00
CA ARG A 10 2.21 4.53 -7.86
C ARG A 10 0.87 5.27 -7.83
N ARG A 11 0.85 6.56 -7.48
CA ARG A 11 -0.38 7.37 -7.24
C ARG A 11 -1.22 6.82 -6.09
N GLY A 12 -2.40 7.39 -5.86
CA GLY A 12 -3.30 6.98 -4.77
C GLY A 12 -3.95 5.61 -5.00
N ILE A 13 -4.19 4.91 -3.90
CA ILE A 13 -4.92 3.64 -3.89
C ILE A 13 -6.43 3.93 -3.86
N SER A 14 -7.18 3.22 -4.69
CA SER A 14 -8.65 3.21 -4.66
C SER A 14 -9.12 1.77 -4.77
N GLN A 15 -9.69 1.25 -3.68
CA GLN A 15 -10.06 -0.15 -3.55
C GLN A 15 -11.35 -0.31 -2.75
N CYS A 16 -12.12 -1.34 -3.07
CA CYS A 16 -13.31 -1.76 -2.34
C CYS A 16 -13.21 -3.27 -2.07
N CYS A 17 -12.73 -3.64 -0.88
CA CYS A 17 -12.49 -5.05 -0.52
C CYS A 17 -13.79 -5.74 -0.11
N ASN A 18 -14.64 -5.04 0.65
CA ASN A 18 -16.01 -5.45 0.94
C ASN A 18 -17.01 -4.52 0.22
N ARG A 19 -17.84 -5.09 -0.66
CA ARG A 19 -18.80 -4.33 -1.48
C ARG A 19 -20.05 -3.90 -0.73
N TYR A 20 -20.36 -4.57 0.38
CA TYR A 20 -21.59 -4.33 1.11
C TYR A 20 -21.42 -4.58 2.61
N ALA A 21 -21.79 -3.59 3.41
CA ALA A 21 -21.86 -3.72 4.85
C ALA A 21 -23.05 -2.91 5.37
N ILE A 22 -23.76 -3.45 6.36
CA ILE A 22 -24.81 -2.76 7.09
C ILE A 22 -24.41 -2.74 8.56
N ALA A 23 -24.55 -1.60 9.21
CA ALA A 23 -24.41 -1.51 10.66
C ALA A 23 -25.56 -2.26 11.34
N ASN A 24 -25.25 -3.04 12.38
CA ASN A 24 -26.23 -3.66 13.27
C ASN A 24 -25.81 -3.38 14.70
N ASN A 25 -26.27 -2.28 15.28
CA ASN A 25 -25.95 -1.94 16.65
C ASN A 25 -27.11 -1.18 17.29
N LYS A 26 -27.10 -1.05 18.62
CA LYS A 26 -28.18 -0.47 19.42
C LYS A 26 -28.62 0.95 19.03
N TYR A 27 -27.83 1.66 18.23
CA TYR A 27 -28.17 3.00 17.75
C TYR A 27 -28.97 2.99 16.44
N MET A 28 -29.12 1.83 15.79
CA MET A 28 -29.88 1.65 14.56
C MET A 28 -31.37 1.38 14.86
N SER A 29 -32.27 1.97 14.06
CA SER A 29 -33.72 1.77 14.22
C SER A 29 -34.19 0.34 13.91
N ASN A 30 -33.42 -0.40 13.11
CA ASN A 30 -33.66 -1.78 12.71
C ASN A 30 -32.69 -2.76 13.39
N PHE A 31 -32.18 -2.44 14.58
CA PHE A 31 -31.30 -3.32 15.34
C PHE A 31 -31.96 -4.67 15.62
N ASN A 32 -31.23 -5.75 15.34
CA ASN A 32 -31.63 -7.12 15.67
C ASN A 32 -30.62 -7.73 16.66
N SER A 33 -31.11 -8.15 17.83
CA SER A 33 -30.29 -8.80 18.87
C SER A 33 -29.83 -10.20 18.51
N ASP A 34 -30.51 -10.84 17.56
CA ASP A 34 -30.18 -12.20 17.11
C ASP A 34 -29.03 -12.20 16.07
N ASP A 35 -28.76 -11.03 15.48
CA ASP A 35 -27.68 -10.84 14.51
C ASP A 35 -26.40 -10.31 15.17
N GLU A 36 -25.25 -10.53 14.51
CA GLU A 36 -23.95 -10.02 14.95
C GLU A 36 -23.94 -8.49 15.09
N ILE A 37 -23.38 -7.98 16.19
CA ILE A 37 -23.25 -6.54 16.43
C ILE A 37 -22.16 -5.96 15.50
N LYS A 38 -22.54 -5.03 14.61
CA LYS A 38 -21.68 -4.39 13.61
C LYS A 38 -21.71 -2.88 13.73
N TYR A 39 -20.52 -2.29 13.79
CA TYR A 39 -20.31 -0.84 13.68
C TYR A 39 -19.60 -0.53 12.36
N LEU A 40 -19.93 0.61 11.76
CA LEU A 40 -19.23 1.14 10.60
C LEU A 40 -18.47 2.39 11.04
N MET A 41 -17.23 2.51 10.57
CA MET A 41 -16.36 3.65 10.89
C MET A 41 -15.94 4.31 9.59
N TYR A 42 -16.01 5.64 9.55
CA TYR A 42 -15.46 6.46 8.49
C TYR A 42 -14.22 7.17 9.01
N LEU A 43 -13.08 6.94 8.36
CA LEU A 43 -11.81 7.57 8.68
C LEU A 43 -11.36 8.40 7.49
N ASP A 44 -10.95 9.64 7.76
CA ASP A 44 -10.45 10.57 6.76
C ASP A 44 -9.21 11.27 7.31
N ALA A 45 -8.15 11.29 6.51
CA ALA A 45 -6.89 11.92 6.88
C ALA A 45 -6.89 13.39 6.43
N ASN A 46 -6.93 14.30 7.40
CA ASN A 46 -6.80 15.73 7.13
C ASN A 46 -5.43 16.04 6.49
N ASN A 47 -5.43 16.49 5.24
CA ASN A 47 -4.23 16.86 4.48
C ASN A 47 -3.17 15.72 4.37
N LEU A 48 -3.60 14.55 3.88
CA LEU A 48 -2.74 13.37 3.72
C LEU A 48 -1.40 13.67 3.00
N TYR A 49 -1.44 14.38 1.86
CA TYR A 49 -0.22 14.71 1.13
C TYR A 49 0.66 15.72 1.87
N GLY A 50 0.07 16.71 2.56
CA GLY A 50 0.85 17.63 3.38
C GLY A 50 1.56 16.95 4.54
N TYR A 51 0.92 15.96 5.16
CA TYR A 51 1.57 15.11 6.16
C TYR A 51 2.72 14.28 5.56
N ALA A 52 2.53 13.69 4.38
CA ALA A 52 3.61 12.97 3.71
C ALA A 52 4.77 13.92 3.31
N MET A 53 4.47 15.15 2.91
CA MET A 53 5.46 16.17 2.55
C MET A 53 6.22 16.73 3.76
N SER A 54 5.75 16.53 4.99
CA SER A 54 6.49 16.93 6.19
C SER A 54 7.49 15.87 6.67
N LYS A 55 7.57 14.72 5.99
CA LYS A 55 8.54 13.67 6.27
C LYS A 55 9.89 13.95 5.60
N TYR A 56 10.93 13.24 6.03
CA TYR A 56 12.22 13.23 5.35
C TYR A 56 12.04 12.63 3.95
N LEU A 57 12.33 13.43 2.91
CA LEU A 57 12.11 13.07 1.51
C LEU A 57 13.41 13.21 0.71
N PRO A 58 13.64 12.35 -0.29
CA PRO A 58 14.82 12.44 -1.14
C PRO A 58 14.78 13.71 -1.99
N LEU A 59 15.83 14.54 -1.89
CA LEU A 59 15.89 15.86 -2.54
C LEU A 59 16.92 15.94 -3.68
N LYS A 60 18.13 15.40 -3.48
CA LYS A 60 19.27 15.58 -4.38
C LYS A 60 20.33 14.48 -4.19
N ASP A 61 21.42 14.58 -4.94
CA ASP A 61 22.62 13.74 -4.82
C ASP A 61 22.36 12.24 -5.06
N PHE A 62 21.41 11.94 -5.94
CA PHE A 62 21.09 10.57 -6.32
C PHE A 62 22.26 9.93 -7.08
N VAL A 63 22.72 8.79 -6.58
CA VAL A 63 23.78 7.97 -7.18
C VAL A 63 23.34 6.51 -7.27
N TRP A 64 23.82 5.78 -8.27
CA TRP A 64 23.69 4.33 -8.27
C TRP A 64 24.70 3.76 -7.28
N SER A 65 24.26 2.82 -6.43
CA SER A 65 25.13 2.13 -5.48
C SER A 65 25.65 0.84 -6.10
N ASP A 66 26.90 0.47 -5.80
CA ASP A 66 27.58 -0.72 -6.35
C ASP A 66 27.12 -2.05 -5.72
N ASN A 67 25.88 -2.12 -5.20
CA ASN A 67 25.21 -3.31 -4.67
C ASN A 67 25.85 -4.00 -3.44
N ASN A 68 26.59 -3.28 -2.60
CA ASN A 68 27.18 -3.84 -1.35
C ASN A 68 26.27 -3.70 -0.11
N LEU A 69 24.98 -3.40 -0.27
CA LEU A 69 24.06 -3.26 0.86
C LEU A 69 23.52 -4.63 1.27
N THR A 70 23.59 -4.93 2.56
CA THR A 70 22.90 -6.09 3.14
C THR A 70 21.46 -5.74 3.48
N GLU A 71 20.61 -6.75 3.67
CA GLU A 71 19.24 -6.56 4.17
C GLU A 71 19.23 -5.81 5.51
N GLN A 72 20.18 -6.11 6.40
CA GLN A 72 20.29 -5.41 7.68
C GLN A 72 20.64 -3.94 7.51
N ASP A 73 21.50 -3.59 6.55
CA ASP A 73 21.83 -2.19 6.27
C ASP A 73 20.58 -1.42 5.81
N ILE A 74 19.71 -2.07 5.03
CA ILE A 74 18.44 -1.49 4.55
C ILE A 74 17.43 -1.34 5.69
N LEU A 75 17.22 -2.38 6.48
CA LEU A 75 16.20 -2.39 7.54
C LEU A 75 16.55 -1.48 8.73
N ASN A 76 17.83 -1.17 8.92
CA ASN A 76 18.29 -0.32 10.01
C ASN A 76 18.37 1.18 9.65
N VAL A 77 18.00 1.57 8.42
CA VAL A 77 17.94 2.98 8.04
C VAL A 77 16.86 3.69 8.84
N SER A 78 17.26 4.76 9.54
CA SER A 78 16.31 5.63 10.25
C SER A 78 15.38 6.36 9.26
N GLU A 79 14.12 6.57 9.65
CA GLU A 79 13.17 7.39 8.89
C GLU A 79 13.64 8.84 8.72
N GLU A 80 14.52 9.33 9.59
CA GLU A 80 15.10 10.68 9.59
C GLU A 80 16.55 10.71 9.08
N SER A 81 17.00 9.65 8.40
CA SER A 81 18.36 9.55 7.86
C SER A 81 18.58 10.54 6.72
N ASP A 82 19.78 11.14 6.69
CA ASP A 82 20.22 12.00 5.58
C ASP A 82 20.43 11.21 4.27
N VAL A 83 20.60 9.89 4.37
CA VAL A 83 20.79 8.98 3.23
C VAL A 83 19.70 7.92 3.25
N GLY A 84 19.02 7.74 2.11
CA GLY A 84 18.01 6.71 1.89
C GLY A 84 18.24 5.93 0.60
N TYR A 85 17.49 4.84 0.42
CA TYR A 85 17.64 3.94 -0.72
C TYR A 85 16.33 3.77 -1.48
N ILE A 86 16.42 3.65 -2.80
CA ILE A 86 15.32 3.19 -3.66
C ILE A 86 15.77 1.87 -4.26
N LEU A 87 15.02 0.80 -3.98
CA LEU A 87 15.42 -0.56 -4.29
C LEU A 87 14.55 -1.15 -5.42
N GLU A 88 15.20 -1.83 -6.38
CA GLU A 88 14.54 -2.78 -7.27
C GLU A 88 14.84 -4.17 -6.73
N VAL A 89 13.81 -4.91 -6.35
CA VAL A 89 13.95 -6.22 -5.69
C VAL A 89 12.97 -7.21 -6.29
N ASP A 90 13.38 -8.48 -6.29
CA ASP A 90 12.47 -9.59 -6.46
C ASP A 90 11.88 -9.96 -5.09
N LEU A 91 10.56 -10.17 -5.04
CA LEU A 91 9.84 -10.47 -3.81
C LEU A 91 9.24 -11.87 -3.89
N GLU A 92 9.52 -12.68 -2.87
CA GLU A 92 8.78 -13.92 -2.62
C GLU A 92 7.61 -13.61 -1.68
N TYR A 93 6.40 -14.01 -2.07
CA TYR A 93 5.19 -13.75 -1.29
C TYR A 93 4.69 -15.05 -0.67
N SER A 94 4.93 -15.24 0.63
CA SER A 94 4.55 -16.48 1.31
C SER A 94 3.04 -16.75 1.23
N SER A 95 2.70 -18.03 1.04
CA SER A 95 1.32 -18.49 0.86
C SER A 95 0.43 -18.22 2.09
N ASP A 96 1.00 -18.19 3.30
CA ASP A 96 0.28 -17.91 4.54
C ASP A 96 -0.07 -16.42 4.72
N LEU A 97 0.67 -15.52 4.07
CA LEU A 97 0.40 -14.07 4.05
C LEU A 97 -0.63 -13.70 2.99
N HIS A 98 -0.80 -14.54 1.96
CA HIS A 98 -1.66 -14.26 0.82
C HIS A 98 -3.11 -13.96 1.23
N ASP A 99 -3.72 -14.81 2.06
CA ASP A 99 -5.10 -14.60 2.51
C ASP A 99 -5.20 -13.40 3.47
N LYS A 100 -4.19 -13.22 4.34
CA LYS A 100 -4.15 -12.14 5.35
C LYS A 100 -4.03 -10.76 4.71
N HIS A 101 -3.36 -10.67 3.57
CA HIS A 101 -3.13 -9.42 2.85
C HIS A 101 -4.04 -9.26 1.63
N SER A 102 -5.06 -10.11 1.49
CA SER A 102 -5.99 -10.07 0.34
C SER A 102 -6.71 -8.72 0.22
N ASP A 103 -7.04 -8.10 1.34
CA ASP A 103 -7.68 -6.78 1.38
C ASP A 103 -6.72 -5.63 1.10
N PHE A 104 -5.43 -5.76 1.43
CA PHE A 104 -4.44 -4.70 1.26
C PHE A 104 -3.06 -5.28 0.94
N PRO A 105 -2.84 -5.76 -0.30
CA PRO A 105 -1.61 -6.41 -0.67
C PRO A 105 -0.43 -5.43 -0.77
N LEU A 106 0.72 -5.91 -0.32
CA LEU A 106 1.99 -5.21 -0.44
C LEU A 106 2.49 -5.19 -1.89
N ALA A 107 3.34 -4.21 -2.20
CA ALA A 107 3.99 -4.05 -3.50
C ALA A 107 3.01 -3.95 -4.70
N ALA A 108 1.91 -3.22 -4.54
CA ALA A 108 0.96 -2.94 -5.61
C ALA A 108 1.63 -2.31 -6.85
N GLU A 109 1.16 -2.69 -8.04
CA GLU A 109 1.77 -2.32 -9.32
C GLU A 109 0.82 -1.55 -10.23
N ASN A 110 1.37 -0.61 -11.00
CA ASN A 110 0.62 0.08 -12.04
C ASN A 110 0.54 -0.78 -13.30
N LYS A 111 -0.63 -1.37 -13.54
CA LYS A 111 -0.90 -2.24 -14.71
C LYS A 111 -2.29 -1.96 -15.28
N PRO A 112 -2.53 -2.23 -16.57
CA PRO A 112 -3.87 -2.17 -17.13
C PRO A 112 -4.71 -3.31 -16.53
N PRO A 113 -5.86 -3.03 -15.88
CA PRO A 113 -6.75 -4.09 -15.42
C PRO A 113 -7.41 -4.80 -16.61
N PRO A 114 -7.98 -6.01 -16.41
CA PRO A 114 -8.71 -6.71 -17.46
C PRO A 114 -9.77 -5.79 -18.11
N ASN A 115 -9.80 -5.78 -19.45
CA ASN A 115 -10.70 -4.94 -20.25
C ASN A 115 -10.47 -3.42 -20.17
N CYS A 116 -9.35 -2.96 -19.62
CA CYS A 116 -8.97 -1.54 -19.59
C CYS A 116 -7.57 -1.35 -20.18
N LYS A 117 -7.38 -0.30 -20.98
CA LYS A 117 -6.07 0.05 -21.55
C LYS A 117 -5.27 0.98 -20.65
N GLU A 118 -5.95 1.73 -19.79
CA GLU A 118 -5.31 2.70 -18.92
C GLU A 118 -4.73 2.00 -17.68
N PRO A 119 -3.46 2.26 -17.34
CA PRO A 119 -2.85 1.68 -16.16
C PRO A 119 -3.49 2.25 -14.89
N ARG A 120 -3.75 1.37 -13.94
CA ARG A 120 -4.20 1.73 -12.59
C ARG A 120 -3.33 1.00 -11.57
N LEU A 121 -3.27 1.54 -10.36
CA LEU A 121 -2.62 0.87 -9.26
C LEU A 121 -3.48 -0.33 -8.86
N LEU A 122 -2.99 -1.53 -9.13
CA LEU A 122 -3.71 -2.77 -8.84
C LEU A 122 -3.29 -3.29 -7.47
N THR A 123 -4.24 -3.34 -6.56
CA THR A 123 -4.11 -3.97 -5.24
C THR A 123 -4.69 -5.38 -5.28
N THR A 124 -4.21 -6.19 -6.22
CA THR A 124 -4.65 -7.58 -6.43
C THR A 124 -3.49 -8.54 -6.31
N LEU A 125 -3.61 -9.58 -5.49
CA LEU A 125 -2.65 -10.69 -5.48
C LEU A 125 -2.89 -11.61 -6.68
N GLY A 126 -1.81 -12.09 -7.28
CA GLY A 126 -1.86 -13.18 -8.25
C GLY A 126 -2.21 -14.52 -7.61
N PRO A 127 -2.27 -15.61 -8.40
CA PRO A 127 -2.41 -16.96 -7.86
C PRO A 127 -1.35 -17.28 -6.81
N LYS A 128 -1.70 -18.10 -5.81
CA LYS A 128 -0.72 -18.63 -4.84
C LYS A 128 0.29 -19.50 -5.59
N THR A 129 1.57 -19.18 -5.44
CA THR A 129 2.70 -19.99 -5.95
C THR A 129 3.20 -20.95 -4.90
#